data_AF-A0A8H8NMD0-F1
#
_entry.id   AF-A0A8H8NMD0-F1
#
_cell.length_a   1.000
_cell.length_b   1.000
_cell.length_c   1.000
_cell.angle_alpha   90.00
_cell.angle_beta   90.00
_cell.angle_gamma   90.00
#
_symmetry.space_group_name_H-M   'P 1'
#
loop_
_entity.id
_entity.type
_entity.pdbx_description
1 polymer ?
#
loop_
_entity_poly.entity_id
_entity_poly.type
_entity_poly.pdbx_seq_one_letter_code
_entity_poly.pdbx_strand_id
1 'polypeptide(L)' 'MTSEENKELILKTIDLGRTVLHYGWIPFIIYVGYTRSSPQPSLIKLISPLA' A
#
# COMPACT_ATOMS: atom_id res chain seq x y z
N MET A 1 28.73 18.27 1.04
CA MET A 1 27.40 17.66 1.22
C MET A 1 27.63 16.46 2.13
N THR A 2 27.30 16.60 3.40
CA THR A 2 27.87 15.79 4.49
C THR A 2 27.15 14.45 4.62
N SER A 3 27.85 13.41 5.07
CA SER A 3 27.30 12.05 5.23
C SER A 3 26.07 11.97 6.14
N GLU A 4 25.96 12.90 7.09
CA GLU A 4 24.88 12.93 8.08
C GLU A 4 23.54 13.38 7.47
N GLU A 5 23.55 14.36 6.56
CA GLU A 5 22.34 14.78 5.82
C GLU A 5 21.78 13.62 4.99
N ASN A 6 22.66 12.86 4.33
CA ASN A 6 22.27 11.68 3.55
C ASN A 6 21.72 10.56 4.44
N LYS A 7 22.32 10.32 5.61
CA LYS A 7 21.82 9.32 6.57
C LYS A 7 20.43 9.69 7.09
N GLU A 8 20.22 10.96 7.45
CA GLU A 8 18.93 11.44 7.94
C GLU A 8 17.84 11.26 6.88
N LEU A 9 18.16 11.56 5.61
CA LEU A 9 17.22 11.38 4.49
C LEU A 9 16.87 9.91 4.25
N ILE A 10 17.85 9.02 4.35
CA ILE A 10 17.63 7.56 4.23
C ILE A 10 16.72 7.07 5.36
N LEU A 11 17.00 7.47 6.61
CA LEU A 11 16.18 7.09 7.75
C LEU A 11 14.74 7.59 7.61
N LYS A 12 14.54 8.86 7.24
CA LYS A 12 13.21 9.43 6.97
C LYS A 12 12.47 8.68 5.87
N THR A 13 13.18 8.30 4.81
CA THR A 13 12.57 7.54 3.69
C THR A 13 12.15 6.14 4.13
N ILE A 14 12.95 5.48 4.96
CA ILE A 14 12.64 4.15 5.50
C ILE A 14 11.42 4.22 6.43
N ASP A 15 11.35 5.22 7.30
CA ASP A 15 10.20 5.39 8.22
C ASP A 15 8.90 5.70 7.46
N LEU A 16 8.99 6.54 6.43
CA LEU A 16 7.87 6.78 5.53
C LEU A 16 7.48 5.50 4.78
N GLY A 17 8.46 4.77 4.25
CA GLY A 17 8.26 3.51 3.55
C GLY A 17 7.58 2.46 4.43
N ARG A 18 7.97 2.35 5.70
CA ARG A 18 7.31 1.47 6.69
C ARG A 18 5.84 1.82 6.85
N THR A 19 5.53 3.10 6.97
CA THR A 19 4.15 3.60 7.13
C THR A 19 3.31 3.32 5.88
N VAL A 20 3.85 3.62 4.70
CA VAL A 20 3.19 3.38 3.40
C VAL A 20 2.94 1.88 3.19
N LEU A 21 3.91 1.03 3.48
CA LEU A 21 3.73 -0.42 3.33
C LEU A 21 2.70 -0.95 4.34
N HIS A 22 2.74 -0.51 5.60
CA HIS A 22 1.81 -0.99 6.62
C HIS A 22 0.35 -0.67 6.28
N TYR A 23 0.05 0.58 5.93
CA TYR A 23 -1.31 1.01 5.66
C TYR A 23 -1.73 0.80 4.19
N GLY A 24 -0.78 0.82 3.26
CA GLY A 24 -1.03 0.68 1.83
C GLY A 24 -1.15 -0.76 1.35
N TRP A 25 -0.65 -1.75 2.10
CA TRP A 25 -0.64 -3.15 1.69
C TRP A 25 -2.05 -3.69 1.38
N ILE A 26 -3.00 -3.49 2.29
CA ILE A 26 -4.38 -3.99 2.12
C ILE A 26 -5.08 -3.33 0.92
N PRO A 27 -5.13 -1.99 0.81
CA PRO A 27 -5.68 -1.33 -0.38
C PRO A 27 -5.02 -1.77 -1.69
N PHE A 28 -3.70 -1.98 -1.68
CA PHE A 28 -2.96 -2.41 -2.87
C PHE A 28 -3.38 -3.79 -3.36
N ILE A 29 -3.49 -4.79 -2.46
CA ILE A 29 -3.97 -6.13 -2.84
C ILE A 29 -5.39 -6.08 -3.38
N ILE A 30 -6.28 -5.34 -2.71
CA ILE A 30 -7.67 -5.18 -3.14
C ILE A 30 -7.73 -4.57 -4.55
N TYR A 31 -6.91 -3.54 -4.82
CA TYR A 31 -6.82 -2.92 -6.14
C TYR A 31 -6.35 -3.89 -7.23
N VAL A 32 -5.31 -4.69 -6.95
CA VAL A 32 -4.83 -5.70 -7.90
C VAL A 32 -5.92 -6.73 -8.19
N GLY A 33 -6.58 -7.27 -7.16
CA GLY A 33 -7.69 -8.21 -7.32
C GLY A 33 -8.85 -7.61 -8.11
N TYR A 34 -9.22 -6.37 -7.82
CA TYR A 34 -10.27 -5.63 -8.52
C TYR A 34 -9.93 -5.41 -10.00
N THR A 35 -8.70 -5.06 -10.35
CA THR A 35 -8.33 -4.75 -11.76
C THR A 35 -8.09 -5.98 -12.62
N ARG A 36 -7.81 -7.14 -12.03
CA ARG A 36 -7.50 -8.39 -12.75
C ARG A 36 -8.67 -9.38 -12.84
N SER A 37 -9.80 -9.08 -12.19
CA SER A 37 -10.98 -9.94 -12.20
C SER A 37 -11.89 -9.63 -13.39
N SER A 38 -12.41 -10.67 -14.04
CA SER A 38 -13.45 -10.57 -15.07
C SER A 38 -14.60 -11.52 -14.73
N PRO A 39 -15.83 -11.02 -14.49
CA PRO A 39 -16.22 -9.61 -14.47
C PRO A 39 -15.62 -8.85 -13.28
N GLN A 40 -15.56 -7.53 -13.38
CA GLN A 40 -15.01 -6.69 -12.31
C GLN A 40 -15.96 -6.67 -11.10
N PRO A 41 -15.52 -7.08 -9.89
CA PRO A 41 -16.40 -7.19 -8.73
C PRO A 41 -16.71 -5.81 -8.14
N SER A 42 -17.89 -5.63 -7.54
CA SER A 42 -18.17 -4.41 -6.78
C SER A 42 -17.35 -4.37 -5.49
N LEU A 43 -16.98 -3.18 -4.99
CA LEU A 43 -16.21 -3.03 -3.75
C LEU A 43 -16.92 -3.68 -2.55
N ILE A 44 -18.26 -3.66 -2.52
CA ILE A 44 -19.07 -4.29 -1.49
C ILE A 44 -18.82 -5.81 -1.45
N LYS A 45 -18.66 -6.47 -2.60
CA LYS A 45 -18.33 -7.90 -2.67
C LYS A 45 -16.93 -8.24 -2.14
N LEU A 46 -16.02 -7.28 -2.13
CA LEU A 46 -14.65 -7.49 -1.63
C LEU A 46 -14.53 -7.33 -0.12
N ILE A 47 -15.46 -6.60 0.52
CA ILE A 47 -15.41 -6.26 1.95
C ILE A 47 -16.53 -6.90 2.78
N SER A 48 -17.61 -7.34 2.14
CA SER A 48 -18.75 -7.94 2.82
C SER A 48 -18.61 -9.46 2.91
N PRO A 49 -18.70 -10.04 4.11
CA PRO A 49 -18.74 -11.50 4.28
C PRO A 49 -20.06 -12.15 3.81
N LEU A 50 -21.05 -11.35 3.40
CA LEU A 50 -22.40 -11.79 3.04
C LEU A 50 -22.73 -11.62 1.54
N ALA A 51 -21.74 -11.23 0.72
CA ALA A 51 -21.94 -10.81 -0.68
C ALA A 51 -21.53 -11.85 -1.72
#